data_AF-U6IVN3-F1
#
_entry.id   AF-U6IVN3-F1
#
_cell.length_a   1.000
_cell.length_b   1.000
_cell.length_c   1.000
_cell.angle_alpha   90.00
_cell.angle_beta   90.00
_cell.angle_gamma   90.00
#
_symmetry.space_group_name_H-M   'P 1'
#
loop_
_entity.id
_entity.type
_entity.pdbx_description
1 polymer ?
#
loop_
_entity_poly.entity_id
_entity_poly.type
_entity_poly.pdbx_seq_one_letter_code
_entity_poly.pdbx_strand_id
1 'polypeptide(L)'
;MGSVFGTTPPHDVTFSRSDILVSDDVVERLRHQHSDEVSPKTTAPTPTRSSPPPQVHTKEELPSEASVNTVAVASQYLTHSRDEAERKYEALLRKFEERNDKYLKTAEEEYTRVVDRLSAKYLKHTPVACCVDAQKQVVDCYKSNGQRSLNCSKEVESFVRCVAAFRSARMGHPDAEVL
;
A
#
# COMPACT_ATOMS: atom_id res chain seq x y z
N MET A 1 -56.41 5.85 7.70
CA MET A 1 -55.12 5.89 6.99
C MET A 1 -54.22 4.84 7.61
N GLY A 2 -54.23 3.63 7.06
CA GLY A 2 -53.40 2.51 7.55
C GLY A 2 -52.00 2.57 6.95
N SER A 3 -50.98 2.33 7.76
CA SER A 3 -49.58 2.25 7.31
C SER A 3 -49.31 0.83 6.82
N VAL A 4 -49.11 0.68 5.52
CA VAL A 4 -48.81 -0.58 4.81
C VAL A 4 -47.31 -0.60 4.49
N PHE A 5 -46.47 -0.89 5.49
CA PHE A 5 -45.07 -1.23 5.24
C PHE A 5 -44.64 -2.30 6.25
N GLY A 6 -44.83 -3.56 5.88
CA GLY A 6 -44.20 -4.69 6.55
C GLY A 6 -42.75 -4.77 6.10
N THR A 7 -41.81 -4.63 7.03
CA THR A 7 -40.40 -4.94 6.78
C THR A 7 -40.23 -6.45 6.87
N THR A 8 -39.97 -7.12 5.75
CA THR A 8 -39.55 -8.54 5.75
C THR A 8 -38.21 -8.66 6.47
N PRO A 9 -38.03 -9.63 7.39
CA PRO A 9 -36.76 -9.82 8.07
C PRO A 9 -35.67 -10.26 7.07
N PRO A 10 -34.40 -9.86 7.27
CA PRO A 10 -33.31 -10.32 6.44
C PRO A 10 -33.14 -11.83 6.61
N HIS A 11 -33.24 -12.57 5.50
CA HIS A 11 -32.86 -13.98 5.48
C HIS A 11 -31.34 -14.07 5.48
N ASP A 12 -30.77 -14.50 6.60
CA ASP A 12 -29.35 -14.82 6.67
C ASP A 12 -29.16 -16.23 6.11
N VAL A 13 -28.43 -16.33 4.99
CA VAL A 13 -28.18 -17.60 4.30
C VAL A 13 -26.75 -18.00 4.59
N THR A 14 -26.59 -18.98 5.47
CA THR A 14 -25.29 -19.55 5.83
C THR A 14 -24.96 -20.68 4.86
N PHE A 15 -23.88 -20.53 4.10
CA PHE A 15 -23.37 -21.56 3.20
C PHE A 15 -22.19 -22.28 3.85
N SER A 16 -22.20 -23.61 3.83
CA SER A 16 -21.04 -24.43 4.18
C SER A 16 -20.16 -24.66 2.95
N ARG A 17 -18.87 -24.93 3.15
CA ARG A 17 -17.91 -25.16 2.04
C ARG A 17 -18.28 -26.34 1.13
N SER A 18 -19.08 -27.28 1.63
CA SER A 18 -19.65 -28.41 0.90
C SER A 18 -20.84 -28.06 0.01
N ASP A 19 -21.50 -26.91 0.25
CA ASP A 19 -22.72 -26.50 -0.46
C ASP A 19 -22.39 -25.77 -1.76
N ILE A 20 -21.12 -25.41 -1.95
CA ILE A 20 -20.60 -24.73 -3.14
C ILE A 20 -19.90 -25.78 -4.00
N LEU A 21 -20.63 -26.36 -4.94
CA LEU A 21 -20.07 -27.26 -5.94
C LEU A 21 -19.40 -26.45 -7.05
N VAL A 22 -18.08 -26.37 -6.99
CA VAL A 22 -17.27 -25.75 -8.04
C VAL A 22 -16.84 -26.84 -9.01
N SER A 23 -17.23 -26.72 -10.29
CA SER A 23 -16.79 -27.64 -11.34
C SER A 23 -15.28 -27.49 -11.59
N ASP A 24 -14.61 -28.60 -11.92
CA ASP A 24 -13.16 -28.62 -12.18
C ASP A 24 -12.75 -27.60 -13.26
N ASP A 25 -13.57 -27.32 -14.27
CA ASP A 25 -13.29 -26.31 -15.31
C ASP A 25 -13.16 -24.88 -14.73
N VAL A 26 -13.94 -24.56 -13.69
CA VAL A 26 -13.89 -23.27 -13.01
C VAL A 26 -12.62 -23.17 -12.16
N VAL A 27 -12.26 -24.26 -11.48
CA VAL A 27 -11.02 -24.32 -10.69
C VAL A 27 -9.80 -24.17 -11.61
N GLU A 28 -9.81 -24.87 -12.74
CA GLU A 28 -8.75 -24.79 -13.76
C GLU A 28 -8.62 -23.36 -14.28
N ARG A 29 -9.74 -22.69 -14.57
CA ARG A 29 -9.74 -21.29 -15.05
C ARG A 29 -9.20 -20.31 -14.01
N LEU A 30 -9.54 -20.46 -12.73
CA LEU A 30 -8.98 -19.60 -11.67
C LEU A 30 -7.45 -19.78 -11.56
N ARG A 31 -6.96 -21.01 -11.74
CA ARG A 31 -5.51 -21.29 -11.75
C ARG A 31 -4.80 -20.63 -12.91
N HIS A 32 -5.42 -20.64 -14.10
CA HIS A 32 -4.87 -20.00 -15.29
C HIS A 32 -5.02 -18.47 -15.29
N GLN A 33 -6.06 -17.91 -14.67
CA GLN A 33 -6.25 -16.45 -14.55
C GLN A 33 -5.16 -15.76 -13.73
N HIS A 34 -4.55 -16.45 -12.76
CA HIS A 34 -3.42 -15.90 -12.00
C HIS A 34 -2.08 -15.95 -12.76
N SER A 35 -2.02 -16.60 -13.93
CA SER A 35 -0.80 -16.73 -14.71
C SER A 35 -0.71 -15.75 -15.89
N ASP A 36 -1.81 -15.15 -16.35
CA ASP A 36 -1.82 -14.29 -17.53
C ASP A 36 -2.63 -12.99 -17.33
N GLU A 37 -1.96 -11.94 -16.89
CA GLU A 37 -2.33 -10.55 -17.20
C GLU A 37 -1.43 -10.08 -18.35
N VAL A 38 -1.94 -10.12 -19.60
CA VAL A 38 -1.90 -9.08 -20.66
C VAL A 38 -2.43 -9.65 -22.00
N SER A 39 -3.74 -9.40 -22.27
CA SER A 39 -4.38 -8.92 -23.52
C SER A 39 -4.22 -9.64 -24.91
N PRO A 40 -5.07 -9.37 -25.93
CA PRO A 40 -6.19 -10.23 -26.30
C PRO A 40 -6.17 -10.69 -27.79
N LYS A 41 -6.85 -11.79 -28.14
CA LYS A 41 -7.46 -11.96 -29.49
C LYS A 41 -8.48 -13.08 -29.60
N THR A 42 -9.62 -12.67 -30.16
CA THR A 42 -10.81 -13.35 -30.68
C THR A 42 -10.55 -14.63 -31.48
N THR A 43 -11.33 -15.70 -31.23
CA THR A 43 -12.27 -16.37 -32.17
C THR A 43 -12.72 -17.74 -31.62
N ALA A 44 -14.02 -18.03 -31.73
CA ALA A 44 -14.64 -19.36 -31.56
C ALA A 44 -15.10 -19.86 -32.96
N PRO A 45 -15.67 -21.07 -33.17
CA PRO A 45 -15.66 -22.34 -32.40
C PRO A 45 -15.41 -23.62 -33.26
N THR A 46 -15.38 -24.78 -32.58
CA THR A 46 -15.84 -26.14 -33.03
C THR A 46 -14.90 -27.07 -33.84
N PRO A 47 -15.15 -28.41 -33.89
CA PRO A 47 -14.82 -29.43 -32.88
C PRO A 47 -13.91 -30.54 -33.44
N THR A 48 -13.12 -31.24 -32.61
CA THR A 48 -12.53 -32.52 -33.04
C THR A 48 -12.69 -33.58 -31.96
N ARG A 49 -13.79 -34.33 -32.14
CA ARG A 49 -13.89 -35.79 -32.15
C ARG A 49 -13.12 -36.57 -31.08
N SER A 50 -13.95 -37.12 -30.19
CA SER A 50 -13.75 -38.19 -29.24
C SER A 50 -13.12 -39.47 -29.82
N SER A 51 -12.27 -40.08 -29.02
CA SER A 51 -12.00 -41.53 -29.01
C SER A 51 -11.91 -41.99 -27.56
N PRO A 52 -12.76 -42.92 -27.09
CA PRO A 52 -12.71 -43.46 -25.73
C PRO A 52 -11.78 -44.67 -25.65
N PRO A 53 -10.94 -44.81 -24.61
CA PRO A 53 -10.40 -46.10 -24.21
C PRO A 53 -11.30 -46.79 -23.17
N PRO A 54 -11.27 -48.13 -23.10
CA PRO A 54 -12.32 -48.96 -22.52
C PRO A 54 -12.30 -48.99 -20.99
N GLN A 55 -13.51 -48.96 -20.43
CA GLN A 55 -13.82 -49.34 -19.05
C GLN A 55 -13.38 -50.79 -18.81
N VAL A 56 -12.45 -51.00 -17.88
CA VAL A 56 -12.21 -52.31 -17.28
C VAL A 56 -12.68 -52.23 -15.83
N HIS A 57 -13.89 -52.74 -15.60
CA HIS A 57 -14.31 -53.18 -14.28
C HIS A 57 -13.30 -54.19 -13.75
N THR A 58 -12.64 -53.88 -12.64
CA THR A 58 -12.06 -54.92 -11.80
C THR A 58 -12.38 -54.62 -10.35
N LYS A 59 -13.49 -55.24 -9.93
CA LYS A 59 -13.78 -55.83 -8.62
C LYS A 59 -12.90 -55.35 -7.46
N GLU A 60 -13.58 -54.63 -6.57
CA GLU A 60 -13.25 -54.49 -5.16
C GLU A 60 -13.02 -55.87 -4.54
N GLU A 61 -11.78 -56.13 -4.12
CA GLU A 61 -11.48 -57.22 -3.19
C GLU A 61 -10.48 -56.69 -2.17
N LEU A 62 -11.00 -56.39 -1.00
CA LEU A 62 -10.28 -56.05 0.21
C LEU A 62 -9.74 -57.35 0.85
N PRO A 63 -8.43 -57.49 1.12
CA PRO A 63 -7.96 -58.48 2.06
C PRO A 63 -7.47 -57.80 3.35
N SER A 64 -8.33 -57.97 4.36
CA SER A 64 -8.04 -58.23 5.77
C SER A 64 -6.58 -58.56 6.16
N GLU A 65 -6.06 -57.70 7.04
CA GLU A 65 -5.24 -57.97 8.23
C GLU A 65 -3.74 -58.35 8.16
N ALA A 66 -3.03 -57.69 9.10
CA ALA A 66 -1.71 -57.96 9.67
C ALA A 66 -0.44 -57.48 8.93
N SER A 67 0.06 -56.30 9.32
CA SER A 67 1.42 -56.20 9.90
C SER A 67 1.61 -54.85 10.59
N VAL A 68 1.90 -54.90 11.90
CA VAL A 68 2.15 -53.73 12.77
C VAL A 68 3.33 -52.89 12.27
N ASN A 69 4.22 -53.47 11.44
CA ASN A 69 5.34 -52.76 10.83
C ASN A 69 4.92 -51.87 9.66
N THR A 70 3.84 -52.20 8.94
CA THR A 70 3.35 -51.42 7.79
C THR A 70 2.81 -50.06 8.22
N VAL A 71 2.13 -50.02 9.38
CA VAL A 71 1.57 -48.78 9.94
C VAL A 71 2.69 -47.86 10.44
N ALA A 72 3.73 -48.40 11.08
CA ALA A 72 4.88 -47.63 11.53
C ALA A 72 5.69 -47.02 10.36
N VAL A 73 5.91 -47.80 9.30
CA VAL A 73 6.61 -47.34 8.10
C VAL A 73 5.76 -46.30 7.33
N ALA A 74 4.45 -46.51 7.20
CA ALA A 74 3.55 -45.55 6.60
C ALA A 74 3.49 -44.23 7.39
N SER A 75 3.42 -44.31 8.72
CA SER A 75 3.47 -43.14 9.61
C SER A 75 4.79 -42.36 9.45
N GLN A 76 5.93 -43.07 9.39
CA GLN A 76 7.25 -42.46 9.22
C GLN A 76 7.41 -41.76 7.85
N TYR A 77 6.83 -42.32 6.79
CA TYR A 77 6.79 -41.68 5.47
C TYR A 77 5.93 -40.41 5.48
N LEU A 78 4.75 -40.47 6.13
CA LEU A 78 3.86 -39.31 6.26
C LEU A 78 4.50 -38.19 7.09
N THR A 79 5.20 -38.50 8.18
CA THR A 79 5.94 -37.49 8.96
C THR A 79 7.07 -36.88 8.16
N HIS A 80 7.85 -37.69 7.42
CA HIS A 80 8.93 -37.17 6.57
C HIS A 80 8.39 -36.24 5.47
N SER A 81 7.28 -36.63 4.83
CA SER A 81 6.58 -35.81 3.83
C SER A 81 6.09 -34.48 4.43
N ARG A 82 5.52 -34.51 5.64
CA ARG A 82 5.11 -33.31 6.37
C ARG A 82 6.31 -32.42 6.71
N ASP A 83 7.38 -32.98 7.26
CA ASP A 83 8.55 -32.21 7.67
C ASP A 83 9.29 -31.62 6.45
N GLU A 84 9.23 -32.27 5.28
CA GLU A 84 9.68 -31.67 4.02
C GLU A 84 8.79 -30.51 3.58
N ALA A 85 7.47 -30.62 3.72
CA ALA A 85 6.54 -29.55 3.39
C ALA A 85 6.75 -28.34 4.31
N GLU A 86 6.88 -28.56 5.63
CA GLU A 86 7.18 -27.52 6.63
C GLU A 86 8.48 -26.79 6.27
N ARG A 87 9.56 -27.53 6.01
CA ARG A 87 10.86 -26.93 5.60
C ARG A 87 10.75 -26.08 4.33
N LYS A 88 9.93 -26.49 3.35
CA LYS A 88 9.70 -25.70 2.13
C LYS A 88 8.94 -24.41 2.44
N TYR A 89 7.90 -24.48 3.26
CA TYR A 89 7.13 -23.29 3.65
C TYR A 89 7.95 -22.32 4.48
N GLU A 90 8.72 -22.79 5.46
CA GLU A 90 9.63 -21.96 6.24
C GLU A 90 10.67 -21.26 5.35
N ALA A 91 11.24 -21.99 4.39
CA ALA A 91 12.19 -21.40 3.45
C ALA A 91 11.55 -20.32 2.55
N LEU A 92 10.30 -20.49 2.15
CA LEU A 92 9.55 -19.48 1.40
C LEU A 92 9.21 -18.27 2.26
N LEU A 93 8.78 -18.50 3.51
CA LEU A 93 8.46 -17.44 4.46
C LEU A 93 9.69 -16.58 4.75
N ARG A 94 10.84 -17.21 5.03
CA ARG A 94 12.10 -16.50 5.25
C ARG A 94 12.50 -15.65 4.04
N LYS A 95 12.37 -16.18 2.82
CA LYS A 95 12.65 -15.40 1.59
C LYS A 95 11.71 -14.21 1.44
N PHE A 96 10.43 -14.39 1.82
CA PHE A 96 9.46 -13.32 1.77
C PHE A 96 9.78 -12.22 2.79
N GLU A 97 10.10 -12.60 4.03
CA GLU A 97 10.55 -11.70 5.09
C GLU A 97 11.81 -10.93 4.67
N GLU A 98 12.85 -11.62 4.20
CA GLU A 98 14.09 -10.99 3.71
C GLU A 98 13.83 -9.98 2.58
N ARG A 99 12.88 -10.27 1.68
CA ARG A 99 12.52 -9.35 0.59
C ARG A 99 11.73 -8.16 1.14
N ASN A 100 10.82 -8.39 2.07
CA ASN A 100 10.02 -7.35 2.69
C ASN A 100 10.91 -6.38 3.49
N ASP A 101 11.85 -6.91 4.27
CA ASP A 101 12.82 -6.12 5.04
C ASP A 101 13.66 -5.24 4.13
N LYS A 102 14.14 -5.78 3.00
CA LYS A 102 14.88 -4.99 2.01
C LYS A 102 14.03 -3.86 1.43
N TYR A 103 12.76 -4.15 1.09
CA TYR A 103 11.86 -3.14 0.56
C TYR A 103 11.58 -2.03 1.58
N LEU A 104 11.28 -2.40 2.83
CA LEU A 104 11.03 -1.45 3.91
C LEU A 104 12.25 -0.58 4.17
N LYS A 105 13.45 -1.17 4.19
CA LYS A 105 14.70 -0.43 4.37
C LYS A 105 14.92 0.59 3.25
N THR A 106 14.76 0.19 1.99
CA THR A 106 14.88 1.13 0.86
C THR A 106 13.81 2.23 0.90
N ALA A 107 12.58 1.89 1.31
CA ALA A 107 11.51 2.87 1.46
C ALA A 107 11.81 3.88 2.58
N GLU A 108 12.39 3.44 3.70
CA GLU A 108 12.82 4.32 4.79
C GLU A 108 13.95 5.26 4.36
N GLU A 109 14.94 4.75 3.62
CA GLU A 109 16.06 5.53 3.07
C GLU A 109 15.55 6.62 2.10
N GLU A 110 14.66 6.27 1.17
CA GLU A 110 14.07 7.23 0.23
C GLU A 110 13.15 8.24 0.93
N TYR A 111 12.35 7.79 1.91
CA TYR A 111 11.53 8.69 2.72
C TYR A 111 12.39 9.73 3.42
N THR A 112 13.44 9.29 4.12
CA THR A 112 14.36 10.18 4.84
C THR A 112 15.02 11.17 3.88
N ARG A 113 15.50 10.69 2.71
CA ARG A 113 16.08 11.52 1.67
C ARG A 113 15.12 12.60 1.17
N VAL A 114 13.86 12.23 0.92
CA VAL A 114 12.84 13.17 0.44
C VAL A 114 12.51 14.20 1.53
N VAL A 115 12.35 13.76 2.78
CA VAL A 115 12.12 14.64 3.92
C VAL A 115 13.28 15.62 4.10
N ASP A 116 14.54 15.18 4.00
CA ASP A 116 15.71 16.04 4.11
C ASP A 116 15.80 17.05 2.98
N ARG A 117 15.46 16.64 1.75
CA ARG A 117 15.41 17.56 0.60
C ARG A 117 14.32 18.62 0.79
N LEU A 118 13.13 18.22 1.22
CA LEU A 118 12.01 19.13 1.47
C LEU A 118 12.30 20.04 2.66
N SER A 119 12.90 19.52 3.73
CA SER A 119 13.28 20.31 4.89
C SER A 119 14.34 21.33 4.53
N ALA A 120 15.34 20.97 3.72
CA ALA A 120 16.32 21.91 3.21
C ALA A 120 15.69 23.00 2.34
N LYS A 121 14.76 22.65 1.45
CA LYS A 121 14.11 23.61 0.53
C LYS A 121 13.12 24.53 1.23
N TYR A 122 12.33 24.01 2.17
CA TYR A 122 11.16 24.73 2.71
C TYR A 122 11.25 25.07 4.20
N LEU A 123 12.00 24.32 5.01
CA LEU A 123 12.02 24.49 6.48
C LEU A 123 13.32 25.11 7.01
N LYS A 124 14.49 24.84 6.44
CA LYS A 124 15.76 25.47 6.87
C LYS A 124 15.74 26.98 6.70
N HIS A 125 14.90 27.47 5.79
CA HIS A 125 14.57 28.87 5.63
C HIS A 125 13.18 29.14 6.18
N THR A 126 12.90 28.79 7.45
CA THR A 126 11.81 29.42 8.19
C THR A 126 11.90 30.91 7.90
N PRO A 127 10.86 31.54 7.33
CA PRO A 127 10.97 32.91 6.89
C PRO A 127 11.32 33.74 8.12
N VAL A 128 12.57 34.18 8.20
CA VAL A 128 13.00 35.16 9.19
C VAL A 128 11.97 36.26 9.09
N ALA A 129 11.23 36.46 10.18
CA ALA A 129 10.08 37.34 10.18
C ALA A 129 10.57 38.71 9.70
N CYS A 130 10.04 39.15 8.55
CA CYS A 130 10.59 40.25 7.79
C CYS A 130 10.53 41.53 8.65
N CYS A 131 11.69 42.05 9.04
CA CYS A 131 11.83 43.37 9.64
C CYS A 131 11.01 43.60 10.92
N VAL A 132 10.78 42.56 11.75
CA VAL A 132 9.94 42.65 12.95
C VAL A 132 10.42 43.72 13.93
N ASP A 133 11.72 43.86 14.13
CA ASP A 133 12.26 44.86 15.06
C ASP A 133 12.01 46.29 14.55
N ALA A 134 12.18 46.54 13.26
CA ALA A 134 11.89 47.83 12.64
C ALA A 134 10.38 48.12 12.64
N GLN A 135 9.55 47.10 12.40
CA GLN A 135 8.10 47.22 12.51
C GLN A 135 7.68 47.61 13.93
N LYS A 136 8.28 46.99 14.95
CA LYS A 136 8.01 47.32 16.35
C LYS A 136 8.35 48.78 16.67
N GLN A 137 9.50 49.27 16.21
CA GLN A 137 9.90 50.67 16.40
C GLN A 137 8.90 51.66 15.79
N VAL A 138 8.39 51.38 14.58
CA VAL A 138 7.35 52.20 13.94
C VAL A 138 6.07 52.22 14.77
N VAL A 139 5.60 51.05 15.21
CA VAL A 139 4.39 50.91 16.03
C VAL A 139 4.54 51.66 17.36
N ASP A 140 5.68 51.52 18.02
CA ASP A 140 5.94 52.17 19.31
C ASP A 140 6.07 53.69 19.16
N CYS A 141 6.62 54.18 18.05
CA CYS A 141 6.66 55.62 17.76
C CYS A 141 5.26 56.20 17.54
N TYR A 142 4.40 55.52 16.76
CA TYR A 142 3.03 56.01 16.54
C TYR A 142 2.18 55.98 17.81
N LYS A 143 2.37 54.97 18.68
CA LYS A 143 1.71 54.92 19.99
C LYS A 143 2.08 56.11 20.87
N SER A 144 3.35 56.52 20.86
CA SER A 144 3.84 57.65 21.65
C SER A 144 3.53 59.02 21.01
N ASN A 145 3.40 59.09 19.68
CA ASN A 145 3.23 60.34 18.92
C ASN A 145 1.93 60.37 18.08
N GLY A 146 0.81 59.94 18.65
CA GLY A 146 -0.46 59.81 17.91
C GLY A 146 -0.96 61.09 17.21
N GLN A 147 -0.72 62.27 17.80
CA GLN A 147 -1.09 63.58 17.21
C GLN A 147 0.03 64.21 16.36
N ARG A 148 1.23 63.61 16.36
CA ARG A 148 2.43 64.12 15.69
C ARG A 148 3.11 63.01 14.89
N SER A 149 2.33 62.35 14.03
CA SER A 149 2.76 61.19 13.23
C SER A 149 4.00 61.44 12.35
N LEU A 150 4.23 62.69 11.94
CA LEU A 150 5.40 63.08 11.14
C LEU A 150 6.74 62.93 11.89
N ASN A 151 6.72 62.94 13.24
CA ASN A 151 7.92 62.71 14.05
C ASN A 151 8.46 61.27 13.90
N CYS A 152 7.64 60.33 13.43
CA CYS A 152 7.99 58.93 13.23
C CYS A 152 8.56 58.61 11.84
N SER A 153 8.84 59.65 11.04
CA SER A 153 9.34 59.49 9.66
C SER A 153 10.64 58.69 9.60
N LYS A 154 11.54 58.89 10.56
CA LYS A 154 12.83 58.19 10.64
C LYS A 154 12.66 56.68 10.87
N GLU A 155 11.75 56.28 11.75
CA GLU A 155 11.43 54.88 12.05
C GLU A 155 10.77 54.22 10.85
N VAL A 156 9.90 54.93 10.13
CA VAL A 156 9.27 54.43 8.90
C VAL A 156 10.30 54.24 7.78
N GLU A 157 11.23 55.18 7.60
CA GLU A 157 12.31 55.04 6.62
C GLU A 157 13.20 53.81 6.90
N SER A 158 13.49 53.52 8.17
CA SER A 158 14.28 52.34 8.55
C SER A 158 13.54 51.04 8.22
N PHE A 159 12.24 50.98 8.49
CA PHE A 159 11.38 49.85 8.13
C PHE A 159 11.30 49.66 6.61
N VAL A 160 11.07 50.73 5.85
CA VAL A 160 11.00 50.69 4.37
C VAL A 160 12.33 50.20 3.79
N ARG A 161 13.47 50.67 4.31
CA ARG A 161 14.80 50.22 3.88
C ARG A 161 15.00 48.73 4.14
N CYS A 162 14.57 48.25 5.30
CA CYS A 162 14.65 46.83 5.65
C CYS A 162 13.78 45.98 4.70
N VAL A 163 12.53 46.40 4.44
CA VAL A 163 11.62 45.69 3.51
C VAL A 163 12.19 45.68 2.09
N ALA A 164 12.74 46.80 1.62
CA ALA A 164 13.39 46.88 0.32
C ALA A 164 14.58 45.92 0.23
N ALA A 165 15.45 45.89 1.24
CA ALA A 165 16.58 44.95 1.29
C ALA A 165 16.12 43.49 1.31
N PHE A 166 15.08 43.17 2.09
CA PHE A 166 14.51 41.82 2.15
C PHE A 166 13.90 41.37 0.82
N ARG A 167 13.16 42.26 0.14
CA ARG A 167 12.60 41.98 -1.21
C ARG A 167 13.71 41.75 -2.23
N SER A 168 14.76 42.57 -2.23
CA SER A 168 15.90 42.41 -3.14
C SER A 168 16.66 41.11 -2.88
N ALA A 169 16.87 40.73 -1.61
CA ALA A 169 17.55 39.49 -1.25
C ALA A 169 16.77 38.24 -1.68
N ARG A 170 15.42 38.29 -1.68
CA ARG A 170 14.59 37.15 -2.12
C ARG A 170 14.36 37.08 -3.62
N MET A 171 14.31 38.21 -4.33
CA MET A 171 14.16 38.24 -5.80
C MET A 171 15.51 38.01 -6.52
N GLY A 172 16.63 38.13 -5.82
CA GLY A 172 17.98 37.91 -6.37
C GLY A 172 18.54 36.49 -6.19
N HIS A 173 17.76 35.54 -5.64
CA HIS A 173 18.19 34.15 -5.49
C HIS A 173 17.73 33.31 -6.70
N PRO A 174 18.65 32.75 -7.52
CA PRO A 174 18.32 32.10 -8.79
C PRO A 174 17.62 30.73 -8.68
N ASP A 175 17.36 30.21 -7.48
CA ASP A 175 16.81 28.86 -7.30
C ASP A 175 15.26 28.79 -7.26
N ALA A 176 14.59 29.77 -7.87
CA ALA A 176 13.13 29.81 -7.99
C ALA A 176 12.59 29.26 -9.32
N GLU A 177 13.45 28.80 -10.23
CA GLU A 177 13.03 28.01 -11.38
C GLU A 177 13.32 26.52 -11.14
N VAL A 178 12.35 25.68 -11.54
CA VAL A 178 12.36 24.21 -11.53
C VAL A 178 11.99 23.55 -10.18
N LEU A 179 10.69 23.56 -9.87
CA LEU A 179 9.83 22.36 -9.70
C LEU A 179 8.45 22.79 -9.19
#